data_AF-A0AAV0ET72-F1
#
_entry.id   AF-A0AAV0ET72-F1
#
_cell.length_a   1.000
_cell.length_b   1.000
_cell.length_c   1.000
_cell.angle_alpha   90.00
_cell.angle_beta   90.00
_cell.angle_gamma   90.00
#
_symmetry.space_group_name_H-M   'P 1'
#
loop_
_entity.id
_entity.type
_entity.pdbx_description
1 polymer ?
#
loop_
_entity_poly.entity_id
_entity_poly.type
_entity_poly.pdbx_seq_one_letter_code
_entity_poly.pdbx_strand_id
1 'polypeptide(L)'
;MTSRLEMFQSFDKDGPRGSDQGRSDKKPRAPSVTKEKDAIVTMPSSVAKRKAPSTAARITRSMSDIPTTGMTTWLRGNIELPPLLSLTIPATEKEKISALDNVALERRSHHGLAELLTSISEVNRRKDEREQELSLQLTELAKEVASLKLSRDSHAAEVATLKDMHAVELANARGQAVDAYKNSSEFVSDREAYINAHLGDISKHWLSTPDGREKLALESYISYQIGIYATQQKIYPILRDKVGTSCITDWGLPPEVPNPEIPVANTPLDYIPFDKLPTDEELGDLPSETDHPASTASVP
;
A
#
# COMPACT_ATOMS: atom_id res chain seq x y z
N MET A 1 49.53 -18.94 44.58
CA MET A 1 48.08 -19.11 44.80
C MET A 1 47.49 -19.63 43.50
N THR A 2 47.23 -20.94 43.52
CA THR A 2 46.34 -21.77 42.69
C THR A 2 45.95 -21.38 41.26
N SER A 3 46.47 -22.20 40.34
CA SER A 3 45.95 -22.59 39.03
C SER A 3 44.44 -22.87 38.98
N ARG A 4 43.83 -22.69 37.81
CA ARG A 4 42.78 -23.61 37.33
C ARG A 4 42.80 -23.76 35.82
N LEU A 5 43.45 -24.86 35.44
CA LEU A 5 43.35 -25.57 34.17
C LEU A 5 42.03 -26.38 34.19
N GLU A 6 41.65 -26.84 32.99
CA GLU A 6 40.73 -27.95 32.68
C GLU A 6 39.24 -27.64 32.51
N MET A 7 38.46 -28.37 31.70
CA MET A 7 38.63 -29.24 30.50
C MET A 7 37.21 -29.85 30.32
N PHE A 8 36.86 -30.24 29.08
CA PHE A 8 35.74 -31.13 28.68
C PHE A 8 34.28 -30.64 28.70
N GLN A 9 33.59 -30.81 27.56
CA GLN A 9 32.65 -31.91 27.23
C GLN A 9 31.89 -31.50 25.94
N SER A 10 32.16 -32.10 24.79
CA SER A 10 31.58 -33.38 24.31
C SER A 10 30.05 -33.32 24.22
N PHE A 11 29.52 -33.06 23.01
CA PHE A 11 28.14 -33.45 22.66
C PHE A 11 28.17 -34.37 21.44
N ASP A 12 27.86 -35.63 21.73
CA ASP A 12 27.48 -36.72 20.82
C ASP A 12 26.34 -36.29 19.88
N LYS A 13 26.44 -36.62 18.59
CA LYS A 13 25.85 -37.80 17.92
C LYS A 13 24.35 -37.98 18.21
N ASP A 14 23.53 -37.71 17.20
CA ASP A 14 22.59 -38.69 16.60
C ASP A 14 21.56 -37.97 15.70
N GLY A 15 21.38 -38.46 14.47
CA GLY A 15 20.26 -38.08 13.59
C GLY A 15 20.45 -38.53 12.14
N PRO A 16 19.43 -39.07 11.45
CA PRO A 16 19.52 -40.44 10.94
C PRO A 16 19.76 -40.58 9.43
N ARG A 17 20.26 -41.78 9.09
CA ARG A 17 20.19 -42.41 7.77
C ARG A 17 18.75 -42.51 7.30
N GLY A 18 18.49 -41.98 6.11
CA GLY A 18 17.30 -42.28 5.30
C GLY A 18 17.75 -42.53 3.86
N SER A 19 18.14 -43.77 3.59
CA SER A 19 18.23 -44.31 2.24
C SER A 19 16.81 -44.67 1.82
N ASP A 20 16.27 -44.07 0.75
CA ASP A 20 15.37 -44.85 -0.09
C ASP A 20 15.36 -44.41 -1.56
N GLN A 21 15.41 -45.42 -2.39
CA GLN A 21 15.45 -45.42 -3.84
C GLN A 21 14.04 -45.20 -4.38
N GLY A 22 13.89 -44.27 -5.33
CA GLY A 22 12.59 -43.96 -5.91
C GLY A 22 12.69 -43.47 -7.35
N ARG A 23 13.36 -44.26 -8.20
CA ARG A 23 13.39 -44.09 -9.66
C ARG A 23 11.97 -44.26 -10.18
N SER A 24 11.33 -43.18 -10.65
CA SER A 24 10.11 -43.26 -11.45
C SER A 24 10.27 -42.43 -12.72
N ASP A 25 10.45 -43.15 -13.82
CA ASP A 25 10.41 -42.64 -15.18
C ASP A 25 9.04 -42.02 -15.46
N LYS A 26 8.94 -40.70 -15.42
CA LYS A 26 7.81 -39.95 -15.98
C LYS A 26 8.26 -39.20 -17.23
N LYS A 27 8.06 -39.89 -18.34
CA LYS A 27 7.95 -39.43 -19.73
C LYS A 27 7.38 -37.98 -19.82
N PRO A 28 8.08 -37.02 -20.42
CA PRO A 28 7.51 -35.68 -20.64
C PRO A 28 6.44 -35.76 -21.74
N ARG A 29 5.20 -35.47 -21.37
CA ARG A 29 4.08 -35.28 -22.29
C ARG A 29 4.17 -33.85 -22.83
N ALA A 30 4.39 -33.71 -24.12
CA ALA A 30 4.43 -32.43 -24.82
C ALA A 30 3.13 -31.64 -24.60
N PRO A 31 3.19 -30.33 -24.29
CA PRO A 31 2.01 -29.48 -24.32
C PRO A 31 1.63 -29.16 -25.76
N SER A 32 0.41 -29.55 -26.12
CA SER A 32 -0.29 -29.14 -27.33
C SER A 32 -0.47 -27.62 -27.34
N VAL A 33 0.11 -26.98 -28.34
CA VAL A 33 -0.08 -25.57 -28.67
C VAL A 33 -1.50 -25.38 -29.22
N THR A 34 -2.41 -24.87 -28.40
CA THR A 34 -3.63 -24.23 -28.88
C THR A 34 -3.37 -22.74 -29.04
N LYS A 35 -3.26 -22.31 -30.31
CA LYS A 35 -3.27 -20.91 -30.72
C LYS A 35 -4.61 -20.30 -30.32
N GLU A 36 -4.62 -19.51 -29.25
CA GLU A 36 -5.72 -18.60 -28.95
C GLU A 36 -5.32 -17.19 -29.35
N LYS A 37 -6.23 -16.56 -30.06
CA LYS A 37 -6.03 -15.40 -30.91
C LYS A 37 -5.85 -14.14 -30.08
N ASP A 38 -4.94 -13.30 -30.56
CA ASP A 38 -4.79 -11.90 -30.18
C ASP A 38 -6.14 -11.17 -30.21
N ALA A 39 -6.62 -10.78 -29.04
CA ALA A 39 -7.57 -9.71 -28.88
C ALA A 39 -6.81 -8.52 -28.26
N ILE A 40 -6.28 -7.68 -29.14
CA ILE A 40 -5.74 -6.36 -28.79
C ILE A 40 -6.93 -5.53 -28.27
N VAL A 41 -7.11 -5.50 -26.96
CA VAL A 41 -8.00 -4.54 -26.29
C VAL A 41 -7.19 -3.26 -26.10
N THR A 42 -7.26 -2.40 -27.10
CA THR A 42 -6.85 -1.00 -27.02
C THR A 42 -7.72 -0.31 -25.96
N MET A 43 -7.17 -0.09 -24.76
CA MET A 43 -7.79 0.76 -23.74
C MET A 43 -7.56 2.23 -24.11
N PRO A 44 -8.59 3.07 -24.32
CA PRO A 44 -8.40 4.50 -24.45
C PRO A 44 -8.11 5.12 -23.08
N SER A 45 -6.86 5.53 -22.89
CA SER A 45 -6.46 6.48 -21.85
C SER A 45 -7.16 7.81 -22.10
N SER A 46 -8.25 8.06 -21.37
CA SER A 46 -8.85 9.38 -21.25
C SER A 46 -8.81 9.81 -19.79
N VAL A 47 -7.75 10.56 -19.46
CA VAL A 47 -7.64 11.33 -18.23
C VAL A 47 -8.67 12.46 -18.31
N ALA A 48 -9.90 12.17 -17.93
CA ALA A 48 -10.92 13.17 -17.67
C ALA A 48 -10.76 13.68 -16.23
N LYS A 49 -10.13 14.85 -16.08
CA LYS A 49 -10.18 15.67 -14.87
C LYS A 49 -11.65 15.93 -14.48
N ARG A 50 -12.19 15.12 -13.58
CA ARG A 50 -13.49 15.39 -12.96
C ARG A 50 -13.29 16.41 -11.84
N LYS A 51 -13.62 17.67 -12.14
CA LYS A 51 -13.95 18.69 -11.15
C LYS A 51 -15.02 18.13 -10.20
N ALA A 52 -14.73 18.15 -8.90
CA ALA A 52 -15.72 17.87 -7.88
C ALA A 52 -16.80 18.97 -7.88
N PRO A 53 -18.10 18.64 -7.97
CA PRO A 53 -19.13 19.54 -7.52
C PRO A 53 -19.24 19.46 -6.00
N SER A 54 -18.66 20.47 -5.36
CA SER A 54 -19.15 20.98 -4.08
C SER A 54 -20.66 21.26 -4.18
N THR A 55 -21.35 21.17 -3.03
CA THR A 55 -22.77 21.51 -2.79
C THR A 55 -23.74 20.33 -2.81
N ALA A 56 -23.76 19.54 -1.73
CA ALA A 56 -24.97 18.89 -1.27
C ALA A 56 -25.43 19.59 0.02
N ALA A 57 -26.42 20.46 -0.16
CA ALA A 57 -27.10 21.17 0.90
C ALA A 57 -27.70 20.17 1.91
N ARG A 58 -27.32 20.36 3.16
CA ARG A 58 -27.85 19.72 4.35
C ARG A 58 -29.32 20.15 4.52
N ILE A 59 -30.26 19.34 4.03
CA ILE A 59 -31.69 19.51 4.33
C ILE A 59 -31.95 18.82 5.68
N THR A 60 -31.73 19.54 6.77
CA THR A 60 -32.36 19.22 8.05
C THR A 60 -33.80 19.72 7.98
N ARG A 61 -34.73 18.86 7.54
CA ARG A 61 -36.16 19.10 7.75
C ARG A 61 -36.46 18.88 9.24
N SER A 62 -36.41 19.97 10.00
CA SER A 62 -37.03 20.06 11.32
C SER A 62 -38.54 19.85 11.13
N MET A 63 -39.08 18.73 11.63
CA MET A 63 -40.52 18.51 11.75
C MET A 63 -41.03 19.23 13.00
N SER A 64 -40.99 20.56 12.97
CA SER A 64 -41.47 21.41 14.06
C SER A 64 -42.40 22.49 13.51
N ASP A 65 -43.39 22.09 12.72
CA ASP A 65 -44.52 22.95 12.32
C ASP A 65 -45.75 22.06 12.10
N ILE A 66 -46.28 21.52 13.20
CA ILE A 66 -47.69 21.15 13.26
C ILE A 66 -48.40 22.38 13.83
N PRO A 67 -49.25 23.08 13.07
CA PRO A 67 -50.02 24.18 13.63
C PRO A 67 -51.07 23.64 14.61
N THR A 68 -50.75 23.67 15.90
CA THR A 68 -51.65 23.39 17.02
C THR A 68 -52.58 24.57 17.31
N THR A 69 -53.19 25.16 16.28
CA THR A 69 -54.08 26.33 16.41
C THR A 69 -55.11 26.33 15.28
N GLY A 70 -56.21 25.62 15.51
CA GLY A 70 -57.32 25.61 14.55
C GLY A 70 -58.52 24.74 14.88
N MET A 71 -58.71 24.29 16.12
CA MET A 71 -59.83 23.40 16.48
C MET A 71 -60.57 23.83 17.75
N THR A 72 -60.78 25.15 17.91
CA THR A 72 -61.57 25.70 19.03
C THR A 72 -62.45 26.89 18.64
N THR A 73 -63.10 26.88 17.47
CA THR A 73 -64.08 27.95 17.14
C THR A 73 -65.10 27.52 16.08
N TRP A 74 -65.92 26.49 16.33
CA TRP A 74 -67.11 26.20 15.49
C TRP A 74 -68.33 25.65 16.26
N LEU A 75 -68.46 25.96 17.56
CA LEU A 75 -69.70 25.70 18.32
C LEU A 75 -70.05 26.88 19.24
N ARG A 76 -70.14 28.08 18.67
CA ARG A 76 -70.83 29.22 19.32
C ARG A 76 -71.76 29.90 18.31
N GLY A 77 -72.64 29.10 17.72
CA GLY A 77 -73.85 29.61 17.07
C GLY A 77 -74.86 29.96 18.15
N ASN A 78 -74.99 31.25 18.46
CA ASN A 78 -76.17 31.79 19.10
C ASN A 78 -77.35 31.55 18.16
N ILE A 79 -78.11 30.49 18.40
CA ILE A 79 -79.45 30.36 17.83
C ILE A 79 -80.36 31.08 18.81
N GLU A 80 -80.72 32.32 18.47
CA GLU A 80 -81.85 33.01 19.08
C GLU A 80 -83.12 32.23 18.73
N LEU A 81 -83.64 31.47 19.71
CA LEU A 81 -84.94 30.83 19.61
C LEU A 81 -86.04 31.90 19.78
N PRO A 82 -87.07 31.93 18.91
CA PRO A 82 -88.21 32.83 19.08
C PRO A 82 -89.00 32.48 20.37
N PRO A 83 -89.63 33.47 21.03
CA PRO A 83 -90.42 33.23 22.23
C PRO A 83 -91.67 32.41 21.86
N LEU A 84 -91.64 31.11 22.19
CA LEU A 84 -92.82 30.26 22.09
C LEU A 84 -93.80 30.62 23.22
N LEU A 85 -94.97 31.06 22.76
CA LEU A 85 -96.25 31.18 23.43
C LEU A 85 -96.37 30.37 24.73
N SER A 86 -96.57 31.09 25.82
CA SER A 86 -96.99 30.59 27.12
C SER A 86 -98.40 30.00 27.05
N LEU A 87 -98.47 28.68 26.77
CA LEU A 87 -99.70 27.91 26.93
C LEU A 87 -99.88 27.53 28.41
N THR A 88 -100.94 28.06 29.02
CA THR A 88 -101.35 27.79 30.40
C THR A 88 -101.86 26.35 30.53
N ILE A 89 -100.98 25.43 30.92
CA ILE A 89 -101.34 24.04 31.25
C ILE A 89 -101.71 23.96 32.75
N PRO A 90 -102.85 23.35 33.12
CA PRO A 90 -103.32 23.22 34.50
C PRO A 90 -102.34 22.46 35.41
N ALA A 91 -102.34 22.83 36.69
CA ALA A 91 -101.30 22.53 37.68
C ALA A 91 -101.19 21.06 38.16
N THR A 92 -101.89 20.10 37.54
CA THR A 92 -101.90 18.69 37.99
C THR A 92 -101.22 17.71 37.04
N GLU A 93 -100.60 18.18 35.95
CA GLU A 93 -99.83 17.34 35.01
C GLU A 93 -98.36 17.77 34.79
N LYS A 94 -97.95 18.93 35.31
CA LYS A 94 -96.58 19.45 35.16
C LYS A 94 -95.50 18.60 35.87
N GLU A 95 -95.82 17.96 37.00
CA GLU A 95 -94.88 17.09 37.69
C GLU A 95 -94.59 15.78 36.92
N LYS A 96 -95.56 15.26 36.15
CA LYS A 96 -95.38 14.04 35.37
C LYS A 96 -94.59 14.28 34.08
N ILE A 97 -94.75 15.44 33.45
CA ILE A 97 -94.05 15.78 32.21
C ILE A 97 -92.59 16.17 32.50
N SER A 98 -92.30 16.92 33.58
CA SER A 98 -90.90 17.20 33.98
C SER A 98 -90.14 15.98 34.49
N ALA A 99 -90.82 15.02 35.15
CA ALA A 99 -90.19 13.76 35.54
C ALA A 99 -89.85 12.86 34.33
N LEU A 100 -90.71 12.82 33.30
CA LEU A 100 -90.44 12.08 32.07
C LEU A 100 -89.35 12.74 31.20
N ASP A 101 -89.31 14.08 31.13
CA ASP A 101 -88.26 14.79 30.40
C ASP A 101 -86.88 14.65 31.05
N ASN A 102 -86.80 14.68 32.39
CA ASN A 102 -85.53 14.44 33.10
C ASN A 102 -85.03 12.99 32.93
N VAL A 103 -85.93 11.99 32.95
CA VAL A 103 -85.58 10.58 32.70
C VAL A 103 -85.21 10.33 31.23
N ALA A 104 -85.86 11.00 30.28
CA ALA A 104 -85.51 10.92 28.86
C ALA A 104 -84.16 11.62 28.55
N LEU A 105 -83.85 12.71 29.25
CA LEU A 105 -82.57 13.43 29.14
C LEU A 105 -81.41 12.64 29.77
N GLU A 106 -81.62 11.99 30.92
CA GLU A 106 -80.64 11.06 31.50
C GLU A 106 -80.42 9.83 30.62
N ARG A 107 -81.48 9.25 30.02
CA ARG A 107 -81.29 8.14 29.06
C ARG A 107 -80.54 8.55 27.80
N ARG A 108 -80.74 9.78 27.29
CA ARG A 108 -79.97 10.32 26.16
C ARG A 108 -78.52 10.63 26.55
N SER A 109 -78.26 11.12 27.77
CA SER A 109 -76.89 11.40 28.24
C SER A 109 -76.11 10.12 28.52
N HIS A 110 -76.75 9.09 29.10
CA HIS A 110 -76.14 7.78 29.29
C HIS A 110 -75.87 7.05 27.97
N HIS A 111 -76.75 7.19 26.98
CA HIS A 111 -76.54 6.64 25.65
C HIS A 111 -75.37 7.32 24.92
N GLY A 112 -75.31 8.67 24.95
CA GLY A 112 -74.19 9.41 24.35
C GLY A 112 -72.85 9.16 25.05
N LEU A 113 -72.85 8.96 26.37
CA LEU A 113 -71.65 8.59 27.12
C LEU A 113 -71.18 7.17 26.78
N ALA A 114 -72.10 6.21 26.64
CA ALA A 114 -71.78 4.85 26.21
C ALA A 114 -71.19 4.83 24.78
N GLU A 115 -71.76 5.62 23.86
CA GLU A 115 -71.25 5.76 22.50
C GLU A 115 -69.83 6.38 22.48
N LEU A 116 -69.59 7.41 23.29
CA LEU A 116 -68.25 8.00 23.45
C LEU A 116 -67.24 7.03 24.04
N LEU A 117 -67.59 6.25 25.06
CA LEU A 117 -66.70 5.22 25.62
C LEU A 117 -66.36 4.13 24.60
N THR A 118 -67.32 3.77 23.74
CA THR A 118 -67.11 2.81 22.65
C THR A 118 -66.19 3.40 21.57
N SER A 119 -66.37 4.67 21.22
CA SER A 119 -65.47 5.36 20.30
C SER A 119 -64.05 5.49 20.86
N ILE A 120 -63.90 5.80 22.15
CA ILE A 120 -62.59 5.88 22.81
C ILE A 120 -61.90 4.51 22.83
N SER A 121 -62.63 3.43 23.13
CA SER A 121 -62.04 2.08 23.13
C SER A 121 -61.63 1.65 21.72
N GLU A 122 -62.40 2.00 20.67
CA GLU A 122 -62.01 1.77 19.28
C GLU A 122 -60.77 2.56 18.87
N VAL A 123 -60.66 3.83 19.25
CA VAL A 123 -59.48 4.65 18.97
C VAL A 123 -58.24 4.09 19.67
N ASN A 124 -58.37 3.67 20.94
CA ASN A 124 -57.29 3.04 21.67
C ASN A 124 -56.87 1.71 21.02
N ARG A 125 -57.82 0.86 20.61
CA ARG A 125 -57.51 -0.38 19.87
C ARG A 125 -56.72 -0.09 18.59
N ARG A 126 -57.17 0.88 17.78
CA ARG A 126 -56.46 1.27 16.54
C ARG A 126 -55.06 1.83 16.82
N LYS A 127 -54.89 2.53 17.94
CA LYS A 127 -53.59 3.01 18.39
C LYS A 127 -52.67 1.85 18.74
N ASP A 128 -53.14 0.90 19.55
CA ASP A 128 -52.38 -0.29 19.95
C ASP A 128 -51.99 -1.14 18.73
N GLU A 129 -52.90 -1.31 17.77
CA GLU A 129 -52.64 -2.02 16.51
C GLU A 129 -51.55 -1.34 15.68
N ARG A 130 -51.58 -0.01 15.56
CA ARG A 130 -50.53 0.74 14.88
C ARG A 130 -49.20 0.68 15.62
N GLU A 131 -49.20 0.72 16.95
CA GLU A 131 -47.98 0.58 17.74
C GLU A 131 -47.36 -0.81 17.55
N GLN A 132 -48.18 -1.86 17.51
CA GLN A 132 -47.74 -3.21 17.18
C GLN A 132 -47.19 -3.31 15.75
N GLU A 133 -47.90 -2.76 14.76
CA GLU A 133 -47.44 -2.77 13.36
C GLU A 133 -46.10 -2.03 13.21
N LEU A 134 -45.96 -0.85 13.80
CA LEU A 134 -44.71 -0.09 13.81
C LEU A 134 -43.59 -0.86 14.52
N SER A 135 -43.89 -1.54 15.63
CA SER A 135 -42.90 -2.36 16.32
C SER A 135 -42.38 -3.49 15.43
N LEU A 136 -43.27 -4.18 14.70
CA LEU A 136 -42.89 -5.25 13.76
C LEU A 136 -42.04 -4.70 12.62
N GLN A 137 -42.44 -3.58 12.01
CA GLN A 137 -41.66 -2.92 10.97
C GLN A 137 -40.26 -2.52 11.45
N LEU A 138 -40.14 -1.99 12.67
CA LEU A 138 -38.84 -1.66 13.27
C LEU A 138 -37.98 -2.90 13.49
N THR A 139 -38.56 -4.02 13.95
CA THR A 139 -37.80 -5.26 14.10
C THR A 139 -37.32 -5.82 12.77
N GLU A 140 -38.15 -5.72 11.73
CA GLU A 140 -37.79 -6.22 10.40
C GLU A 140 -36.71 -5.36 9.75
N LEU A 141 -36.85 -4.03 9.83
CA LEU A 141 -35.83 -3.10 9.38
C LEU A 141 -34.51 -3.29 10.14
N ALA A 142 -34.56 -3.59 11.45
CA ALA A 142 -33.37 -3.88 12.23
C ALA A 142 -32.65 -5.16 11.75
N LYS A 143 -33.39 -6.20 11.34
CA LYS A 143 -32.80 -7.41 10.74
C LYS A 143 -32.19 -7.12 9.38
N GLU A 144 -32.86 -6.35 8.53
CA GLU A 144 -32.34 -5.97 7.21
C GLU A 144 -31.05 -5.14 7.34
N VAL A 145 -31.02 -4.17 8.26
CA VAL A 145 -29.81 -3.39 8.54
C VAL A 145 -28.69 -4.29 9.07
N ALA A 146 -29.00 -5.29 9.90
CA ALA A 146 -28.00 -6.23 10.40
C ALA A 146 -27.43 -7.12 9.27
N SER A 147 -28.28 -7.62 8.37
CA SER A 147 -27.84 -8.45 7.24
C SER A 147 -27.01 -7.65 6.23
N LEU A 148 -27.41 -6.41 5.93
CA LEU A 148 -26.66 -5.51 5.07
C LEU A 148 -25.31 -5.13 5.68
N LYS A 149 -25.23 -4.90 7.00
CA LYS A 149 -23.96 -4.68 7.69
C LYS A 149 -23.03 -5.88 7.57
N LEU A 150 -23.54 -7.08 7.80
CA LEU A 150 -22.74 -8.31 7.69
C LEU A 150 -22.25 -8.54 6.25
N SER A 151 -23.10 -8.29 5.25
CA SER A 151 -22.71 -8.37 3.84
C SER A 151 -21.65 -7.32 3.48
N ARG A 152 -21.82 -6.07 3.95
CA ARG A 152 -20.83 -4.99 3.76
C ARG A 152 -19.48 -5.36 4.38
N ASP A 153 -19.49 -5.86 5.61
CA ASP A 153 -18.27 -6.19 6.34
C ASP A 153 -17.55 -7.40 5.69
N SER A 154 -18.32 -8.38 5.21
CA SER A 154 -17.79 -9.50 4.40
C SER A 154 -17.13 -9.01 3.11
N HIS A 155 -17.79 -8.11 2.37
CA HIS A 155 -17.22 -7.59 1.13
C HIS A 155 -16.00 -6.70 1.39
N ALA A 156 -16.00 -5.93 2.48
CA ALA A 156 -14.84 -5.15 2.89
C ALA A 156 -13.63 -6.04 3.19
N ALA A 157 -13.85 -7.19 3.85
CA ALA A 157 -12.79 -8.17 4.12
C ALA A 157 -12.25 -8.79 2.81
N GLU A 158 -13.13 -9.19 1.89
CA GLU A 158 -12.74 -9.74 0.58
C GLU A 158 -11.91 -8.74 -0.24
N VAL A 159 -12.35 -7.48 -0.29
CA VAL A 159 -11.62 -6.40 -0.98
C VAL A 159 -10.26 -6.16 -0.34
N ALA A 160 -10.14 -6.24 0.99
CA ALA A 160 -8.86 -6.13 1.68
C ALA A 160 -7.92 -7.29 1.27
N THR A 161 -8.42 -8.53 1.28
CA THR A 161 -7.61 -9.70 0.87
C THR A 161 -7.15 -9.62 -0.57
N LEU A 162 -8.02 -9.17 -1.49
CA LEU A 162 -7.65 -9.01 -2.91
C LEU A 162 -6.58 -7.94 -3.09
N LYS A 163 -6.66 -6.82 -2.35
CA LYS A 163 -5.63 -5.78 -2.39
C LYS A 163 -4.28 -6.31 -1.91
N ASP A 164 -4.26 -7.08 -0.82
CA ASP A 164 -3.03 -7.65 -0.29
C ASP A 164 -2.43 -8.67 -1.28
N MET A 165 -3.25 -9.53 -1.88
CA MET A 165 -2.82 -10.46 -2.92
C MET A 165 -2.23 -9.72 -4.14
N HIS A 166 -2.92 -8.70 -4.65
CA HIS A 166 -2.44 -7.92 -5.79
C HIS A 166 -1.14 -7.17 -5.46
N ALA A 167 -0.97 -6.68 -4.23
CA ALA A 167 0.27 -6.04 -3.81
C ALA A 167 1.46 -7.01 -3.86
N VAL A 168 1.26 -8.25 -3.41
CA VAL A 168 2.27 -9.31 -3.47
C VAL A 168 2.58 -9.71 -4.92
N GLU A 169 1.55 -9.88 -5.76
CA GLU A 169 1.73 -10.20 -7.18
C GLU A 169 2.51 -9.10 -7.91
N LEU A 170 2.21 -7.83 -7.65
CA LEU A 170 2.96 -6.70 -8.22
C LEU A 170 4.41 -6.68 -7.76
N ALA A 171 4.66 -6.95 -6.48
CA ALA A 171 6.02 -7.03 -5.95
C ALA A 171 6.82 -8.16 -6.63
N ASN A 172 6.21 -9.34 -6.78
CA ASN A 172 6.82 -10.48 -7.45
C ASN A 172 7.09 -10.21 -8.93
N ALA A 173 6.11 -9.64 -9.65
CA ALA A 173 6.25 -9.28 -11.06
C ALA A 173 7.35 -8.24 -11.27
N ARG A 174 7.45 -7.26 -10.37
CA ARG A 174 8.53 -6.27 -10.40
C ARG A 174 9.90 -6.90 -10.15
N GLY A 175 10.01 -7.81 -9.18
CA GLY A 175 11.24 -8.56 -8.92
C GLY A 175 11.68 -9.34 -10.16
N GLN A 176 10.77 -10.11 -10.76
CA GLN A 176 11.04 -10.88 -11.98
C GLN A 176 11.45 -9.98 -13.16
N ALA A 177 10.80 -8.83 -13.33
CA ALA A 177 11.15 -7.88 -14.38
C ALA A 177 12.56 -7.29 -14.20
N VAL A 178 12.95 -6.97 -12.95
CA VAL A 178 14.31 -6.50 -12.64
C VAL A 178 15.33 -7.59 -12.90
N ASP A 179 15.07 -8.83 -12.49
CA ASP A 179 15.98 -9.95 -12.71
C ASP A 179 16.11 -10.29 -14.20
N ALA A 180 15.01 -10.25 -14.95
CA ALA A 180 15.04 -10.40 -16.40
C ALA A 180 15.87 -9.28 -17.05
N TYR A 181 15.69 -8.03 -16.62
CA TYR A 181 16.47 -6.91 -17.11
C TYR A 181 17.96 -7.06 -16.81
N LYS A 182 18.36 -7.40 -15.58
CA LYS A 182 19.77 -7.62 -15.21
C LYS A 182 20.46 -8.68 -16.08
N ASN A 183 19.71 -9.68 -16.54
CA ASN A 183 20.23 -10.75 -17.40
C ASN A 183 20.09 -10.47 -18.90
N SER A 184 19.56 -9.29 -19.27
CA SER A 184 19.34 -8.89 -20.67
C SER A 184 20.59 -8.30 -21.31
N SER A 185 20.65 -8.33 -22.64
CA SER A 185 21.68 -7.65 -23.42
C SER A 185 21.63 -6.13 -23.27
N GLU A 186 20.44 -5.59 -23.05
CA GLU A 186 20.16 -4.17 -22.86
C GLU A 186 20.85 -3.67 -21.59
N PHE A 187 20.78 -4.41 -20.49
CA PHE A 187 21.51 -4.06 -19.28
C PHE A 187 23.03 -4.06 -19.49
N VAL A 188 23.57 -4.99 -20.28
CA VAL A 188 25.00 -5.00 -20.62
C VAL A 188 25.37 -3.75 -21.41
N SER A 189 24.57 -3.38 -22.41
CA SER A 189 24.74 -2.17 -23.22
C SER A 189 24.66 -0.90 -22.35
N ASP A 190 23.65 -0.79 -21.50
CA ASP A 190 23.46 0.37 -20.62
C ASP A 190 24.59 0.50 -19.60
N ARG A 191 25.07 -0.63 -19.06
CA ARG A 191 26.23 -0.68 -18.18
C ARG A 191 27.49 -0.19 -18.91
N GLU A 192 27.75 -0.67 -20.12
CA GLU A 192 28.90 -0.22 -20.91
C GLU A 192 28.80 1.27 -21.26
N ALA A 193 27.62 1.74 -21.65
CA ALA A 193 27.37 3.15 -21.91
C ALA A 193 27.63 4.02 -20.67
N TYR A 194 27.17 3.58 -19.49
CA TYR A 194 27.40 4.25 -18.21
C TYR A 194 28.89 4.30 -17.85
N ILE A 195 29.59 3.17 -17.93
CA ILE A 195 31.04 3.10 -17.66
C ILE A 195 31.80 4.03 -18.60
N ASN A 196 31.49 4.02 -19.90
CA ASN A 196 32.16 4.87 -20.87
C ASN A 196 31.89 6.36 -20.62
N ALA A 197 30.67 6.72 -20.23
CA ALA A 197 30.30 8.10 -19.91
C ALA A 197 31.01 8.62 -18.64
N HIS A 198 31.36 7.74 -17.71
CA HIS A 198 31.92 8.10 -16.40
C HIS A 198 33.30 7.51 -16.12
N LEU A 199 34.00 7.04 -17.16
CA LEU A 199 35.29 6.36 -17.03
C LEU A 199 36.32 7.22 -16.29
N GLY A 200 36.33 8.53 -16.56
CA GLY A 200 37.24 9.46 -15.89
C GLY A 200 37.02 9.55 -14.39
N ASP A 201 35.76 9.67 -13.95
CA ASP A 201 35.41 9.77 -12.53
C ASP A 201 35.65 8.45 -11.80
N ILE A 202 35.27 7.33 -12.41
CA ILE A 202 35.52 5.98 -11.90
C ILE A 202 37.04 5.76 -11.73
N SER A 203 37.83 6.09 -12.76
CA SER A 203 39.29 5.93 -12.71
C SER A 203 39.92 6.82 -11.64
N LYS A 204 39.49 8.08 -11.55
CA LYS A 204 39.96 9.02 -10.54
C LYS A 204 39.64 8.53 -9.12
N HIS A 205 38.43 8.04 -8.90
CA HIS A 205 38.02 7.50 -7.61
C HIS A 205 38.81 6.23 -7.26
N TRP A 206 38.93 5.29 -8.19
CA TRP A 206 39.73 4.08 -8.00
C TRP A 206 41.19 4.40 -7.67
N LEU A 207 41.83 5.34 -8.37
CA LEU A 207 43.20 5.80 -8.09
C LEU A 207 43.34 6.59 -6.78
N SER A 208 42.24 7.07 -6.21
CA SER A 208 42.25 7.69 -4.88
C SER A 208 42.37 6.65 -3.75
N THR A 209 42.08 5.37 -4.04
CA THR A 209 42.25 4.27 -3.08
C THR A 209 43.72 3.82 -3.01
N PRO A 210 44.21 3.34 -1.84
CA PRO A 210 45.54 2.73 -1.72
C PRO A 210 45.74 1.56 -2.69
N ASP A 211 44.75 0.65 -2.75
CA ASP A 211 44.77 -0.52 -3.62
C ASP A 211 44.91 -0.14 -5.09
N GLY A 212 44.16 0.87 -5.54
CA GLY A 212 44.25 1.37 -6.91
C GLY A 212 45.63 1.92 -7.26
N ARG A 213 46.26 2.67 -6.34
CA ARG A 213 47.63 3.17 -6.54
C ARG A 213 48.67 2.05 -6.53
N GLU A 214 48.54 1.08 -5.64
CA GLU A 214 49.47 -0.07 -5.57
C GLU A 214 49.38 -0.93 -6.83
N LYS A 215 48.17 -1.23 -7.29
CA LYS A 215 47.95 -1.93 -8.56
C LYS A 215 48.53 -1.17 -9.74
N LEU A 216 48.29 0.14 -9.84
CA LEU A 216 48.88 0.97 -10.90
C LEU A 216 50.40 0.96 -10.83
N ALA A 217 51.00 1.05 -9.64
CA ALA A 217 52.45 0.99 -9.47
C ALA A 217 53.03 -0.36 -9.91
N LEU A 218 52.36 -1.46 -9.56
CA LEU A 218 52.75 -2.81 -9.98
C LEU A 218 52.67 -2.99 -11.50
N GLU A 219 51.56 -2.59 -12.13
CA GLU A 219 51.40 -2.67 -13.57
C GLU A 219 52.41 -1.78 -14.31
N SER A 220 52.70 -0.60 -13.78
CA SER A 220 53.72 0.31 -14.30
C SER A 220 55.11 -0.31 -14.22
N TYR A 221 55.43 -0.97 -13.10
CA TYR A 221 56.70 -1.67 -12.92
C TYR A 221 56.85 -2.85 -13.89
N ILE A 222 55.81 -3.68 -14.04
CA ILE A 222 55.81 -4.79 -15.00
C ILE A 222 56.00 -4.27 -16.43
N SER A 223 55.25 -3.23 -16.81
CA SER A 223 55.36 -2.61 -18.14
C SER A 223 56.75 -2.05 -18.40
N TYR A 224 57.38 -1.45 -17.39
CA TYR A 224 58.76 -0.97 -17.45
C TYR A 224 59.76 -2.11 -17.70
N GLN A 225 59.66 -3.21 -16.97
CA GLN A 225 60.54 -4.38 -17.14
C GLN A 225 60.39 -5.01 -18.54
N ILE A 226 59.15 -5.13 -19.03
CA ILE A 226 58.88 -5.59 -20.39
C ILE A 226 59.52 -4.64 -21.42
N GLY A 227 59.42 -3.33 -21.21
CA GLY A 227 60.03 -2.31 -22.06
C GLY A 227 61.56 -2.43 -22.13
N ILE A 228 62.22 -2.61 -20.99
CA ILE A 228 63.68 -2.83 -20.94
C ILE A 228 64.03 -4.09 -21.71
N TYR A 229 63.39 -5.22 -21.38
CA TYR A 229 63.66 -6.50 -22.01
C TYR A 229 63.49 -6.41 -23.54
N ALA A 230 62.36 -5.88 -24.01
CA ALA A 230 62.09 -5.71 -25.44
C ALA A 230 63.11 -4.81 -26.14
N THR A 231 63.62 -3.79 -25.46
CA THR A 231 64.66 -2.90 -25.99
C THR A 231 66.01 -3.61 -26.07
N GLN A 232 66.40 -4.35 -25.03
CA GLN A 232 67.62 -5.14 -25.03
C GLN A 232 67.60 -6.21 -26.13
N GLN A 233 66.48 -6.92 -26.30
CA GLN A 233 66.32 -7.92 -27.38
C GLN A 233 66.46 -7.32 -28.79
N LYS A 234 66.18 -6.03 -28.98
CA LYS A 234 66.38 -5.34 -30.26
C LYS A 234 67.82 -4.85 -30.45
N ILE A 235 68.43 -4.29 -29.40
CA ILE A 235 69.72 -3.61 -29.51
C ILE A 235 70.89 -4.59 -29.37
N TYR A 236 70.82 -5.53 -28.43
CA TYR A 236 71.96 -6.37 -28.05
C TYR A 236 72.41 -7.31 -29.17
N PRO A 237 71.53 -7.92 -29.98
CA PRO A 237 71.97 -8.69 -31.16
C PRO A 237 72.74 -7.85 -32.17
N ILE A 238 72.28 -6.63 -32.47
CA ILE A 238 72.94 -5.71 -33.41
C ILE A 238 74.36 -5.35 -32.92
N LEU A 239 74.53 -5.13 -31.61
CA LEU A 239 75.83 -4.82 -31.02
C LEU A 239 76.78 -6.02 -31.06
N ARG A 240 76.27 -7.23 -30.76
CA ARG A 240 77.05 -8.47 -30.84
C ARG A 240 77.57 -8.74 -32.25
N ASP A 241 76.74 -8.53 -33.26
CA ASP A 241 77.10 -8.71 -34.67
C ASP A 241 78.21 -7.76 -35.12
N LYS A 242 78.22 -6.52 -34.61
CA LYS A 242 79.16 -5.48 -35.05
C LYS A 242 80.55 -5.56 -34.43
N VAL A 243 80.65 -6.01 -33.18
CA VAL A 243 81.90 -5.83 -32.38
C VAL A 243 82.47 -7.15 -31.87
N GLY A 244 81.75 -8.26 -32.03
CA GLY A 244 82.24 -9.62 -31.73
C GLY A 244 82.26 -9.94 -30.24
N THR A 245 81.25 -10.71 -29.81
CA THR A 245 81.06 -11.55 -28.60
C THR A 245 81.73 -11.23 -27.25
N SER A 246 82.39 -10.09 -27.08
CA SER A 246 82.91 -9.62 -25.80
C SER A 246 81.74 -9.06 -24.98
N CYS A 247 81.81 -9.28 -23.68
CA CYS A 247 80.68 -9.17 -22.78
C CYS A 247 80.01 -7.78 -22.85
N ILE A 248 78.68 -7.72 -23.00
CA ILE A 248 77.95 -6.44 -23.15
C ILE A 248 78.17 -5.51 -21.93
N THR A 249 78.38 -6.10 -20.75
CA THR A 249 78.71 -5.35 -19.52
C THR A 249 80.09 -4.68 -19.56
N ASP A 250 81.04 -5.15 -20.35
CA ASP A 250 82.37 -4.53 -20.47
C ASP A 250 82.27 -3.14 -21.13
N TRP A 251 81.16 -2.86 -21.81
CA TRP A 251 80.88 -1.59 -22.45
C TRP A 251 80.06 -0.65 -21.56
N GLY A 252 79.84 -1.03 -20.30
CA GLY A 252 79.00 -0.27 -19.36
C GLY A 252 77.50 -0.36 -19.65
N LEU A 253 77.07 -1.26 -20.54
CA LEU A 253 75.65 -1.52 -20.76
C LEU A 253 75.09 -2.42 -19.64
N PRO A 254 73.82 -2.25 -19.26
CA PRO A 254 73.19 -3.12 -18.28
C PRO A 254 73.26 -4.60 -18.67
N PRO A 255 73.36 -5.53 -17.71
CA PRO A 255 73.27 -6.95 -18.02
C PRO A 255 71.95 -7.27 -18.72
N GLU A 256 71.96 -8.30 -19.57
CA GLU A 256 70.74 -8.76 -20.24
C GLU A 256 69.76 -9.25 -19.19
N VAL A 257 68.59 -8.63 -19.16
CA VAL A 257 67.52 -8.96 -18.23
C VAL A 257 66.88 -10.26 -18.73
N PRO A 258 66.66 -11.26 -17.86
CA PRO A 258 65.91 -12.45 -18.23
C PRO A 258 64.51 -12.05 -18.69
N ASN A 259 63.90 -12.84 -19.58
CA ASN A 259 62.52 -12.59 -20.00
C ASN A 259 61.65 -12.47 -18.74
N PRO A 260 60.99 -11.32 -18.50
CA PRO A 260 60.15 -11.19 -17.33
C PRO A 260 59.08 -12.28 -17.40
N GLU A 261 59.10 -13.21 -16.45
CA GLU A 261 58.02 -14.16 -16.28
C GLU A 261 56.79 -13.34 -15.92
N ILE A 262 55.98 -13.03 -16.92
CA ILE A 262 54.67 -12.44 -16.70
C ILE A 262 53.95 -13.48 -15.85
N PRO A 263 53.62 -13.21 -14.58
CA PRO A 263 52.80 -14.13 -13.81
C PRO A 263 51.54 -14.31 -14.65
N VAL A 264 51.39 -15.50 -15.24
CA VAL A 264 50.25 -15.82 -16.08
C VAL A 264 49.06 -15.56 -15.17
N ALA A 265 48.21 -14.59 -15.54
CA ALA A 265 47.05 -14.14 -14.78
C ALA A 265 45.93 -15.20 -14.71
N ASN A 266 46.32 -16.45 -14.47
CA ASN A 266 45.47 -17.61 -14.23
C ASN A 266 45.12 -17.74 -12.74
N THR A 267 45.64 -16.87 -11.86
CA THR A 267 44.91 -16.55 -10.64
C THR A 267 43.70 -15.74 -11.09
N PRO A 268 42.46 -16.27 -10.93
CA PRO A 268 41.28 -15.45 -11.11
C PRO A 268 41.50 -14.22 -10.24
N LEU A 269 41.46 -13.03 -10.83
CA LEU A 269 41.18 -11.83 -10.06
C LEU A 269 39.95 -12.21 -9.24
N ASP A 270 40.10 -12.31 -7.92
CA ASP A 270 38.97 -12.48 -7.01
C ASP A 270 38.03 -11.36 -7.38
N TYR A 271 36.99 -11.72 -8.14
CA TYR A 271 35.95 -10.83 -8.55
C TYR A 271 35.29 -10.41 -7.25
N ILE A 272 35.65 -9.23 -6.74
CA ILE A 272 34.90 -8.62 -5.66
C ILE A 272 33.54 -8.34 -6.29
N PRO A 273 32.48 -9.07 -5.91
CA PRO A 273 31.17 -8.79 -6.46
C PRO A 273 30.84 -7.34 -6.14
N PHE A 274 30.29 -6.59 -7.09
CA PHE A 274 29.87 -5.20 -6.88
C PHE A 274 28.95 -5.07 -5.65
N ASP A 275 28.21 -6.13 -5.30
CA ASP A 275 27.37 -6.25 -4.10
C ASP A 275 28.15 -6.22 -2.77
N LYS A 276 29.49 -6.30 -2.82
CA LYS A 276 30.40 -6.17 -1.67
C LYS A 276 31.21 -4.89 -1.68
N LEU A 277 31.01 -4.00 -2.66
CA LEU A 277 31.53 -2.65 -2.54
C LEU A 277 30.72 -1.96 -1.45
N PRO A 278 31.38 -1.26 -0.50
CA PRO A 278 30.66 -0.51 0.52
C PRO A 278 29.74 0.48 -0.19
N THR A 279 28.44 0.26 -0.05
CA THR A 279 27.40 1.21 -0.45
C THR A 279 27.63 2.50 0.35
N ASP A 280 27.42 3.65 -0.29
CA ASP A 280 27.65 4.99 0.26
C ASP A 280 26.94 5.27 1.62
N GLU A 281 26.08 4.37 2.10
CA GLU A 281 25.51 4.40 3.45
C GLU A 281 26.53 4.11 4.58
N GLU A 282 27.71 3.55 4.28
CA GLU A 282 28.77 3.30 5.27
C GLU A 282 29.87 4.39 5.30
N LEU A 283 29.81 5.40 4.41
CA LEU A 283 30.57 6.64 4.57
C LEU A 283 29.86 7.48 5.64
N GLY A 284 30.21 7.21 6.90
CA GLY A 284 29.68 7.91 8.06
C GLY A 284 29.67 9.43 7.90
N ASP A 285 28.63 10.03 8.49
CA ASP A 285 28.36 11.47 8.62
C ASP A 285 29.65 12.31 8.62
N LEU A 286 30.03 12.81 7.45
CA LEU A 286 31.00 13.88 7.37
C LEU A 286 30.37 15.10 8.05
N PRO A 287 31.05 15.72 9.03
CA PRO A 287 30.54 16.89 9.70
C PRO A 287 30.24 17.97 8.66
N SER A 288 29.00 18.42 8.62
CA SER A 288 28.52 19.48 7.74
C SER A 288 29.22 20.79 8.11
N GLU A 289 30.39 21.01 7.54
CA GLU A 289 31.18 22.23 7.71
C GLU A 289 30.58 23.32 6.81
N THR A 290 29.55 24.00 7.30
CA THR A 290 29.03 25.25 6.70
C THR A 290 28.60 26.25 7.78
N ASP A 291 29.55 26.66 8.62
CA ASP A 291 29.49 27.95 9.29
C ASP A 291 30.34 28.96 8.50
N HIS A 292 29.74 29.57 7.48
CA HIS A 292 30.28 30.79 6.88
C HIS A 292 29.68 32.01 7.61
N PRO A 293 30.47 32.78 8.39
CA PRO A 293 29.99 34.04 8.93
C PRO A 293 29.75 35.04 7.79
N ALA A 294 28.56 35.62 7.78
CA ALA A 294 28.14 36.65 6.84
C ALA A 294 29.12 37.83 6.84
N SER A 295 29.86 37.98 5.74
CA SER A 295 30.63 39.17 5.44
C SER A 295 29.65 40.29 5.09
N THR A 296 29.37 41.16 6.05
CA THR A 296 28.63 42.40 5.82
C THR A 296 29.59 43.44 5.25
N ALA A 297 29.55 43.59 3.92
CA ALA A 297 30.21 44.70 3.24
C ALA A 297 29.45 46.00 3.56
N SER A 298 30.11 46.90 4.29
CA SER A 298 29.79 48.32 4.34
C SER A 298 30.04 48.93 2.97
N VAL A 299 29.04 49.62 2.42
CA VAL A 299 29.16 50.51 1.26
C VAL A 299 28.71 51.91 1.73
N PRO A 300 29.42 52.98 1.33
CA PRO A 300 29.29 54.34 1.86
C PRO A 300 27.96 55.04 1.58
#